data_AF-A0A8W8MN64-F1
#
_entry.id   AF-A0A8W8MN64-F1
#
_cell.length_a   1.000
_cell.length_b   1.000
_cell.length_c   1.000
_cell.angle_alpha   90.00
_cell.angle_beta   90.00
_cell.angle_gamma   90.00
#
_symmetry.space_group_name_H-M   'P 1'
#
loop_
_entity.id
_entity.type
_entity.pdbx_description
1 polymer ?
#
loop_
_entity_poly.entity_id
_entity_poly.type
_entity_poly.pdbx_seq_one_letter_code
_entity_poly.pdbx_strand_id
1 'polypeptide(L)'
;MQGQLYRTKLKYDHVYLTPTSTMNVRLAAQVFSRSVGRIMSAYYGPEMAETSKFFQLVDRFFDCLNGRSLHEAIRTRKPDLAPYKQADDPRFEFLRGEFLDYFSNWQASVTARPGFTKQERNKMVLSHQTIEGIIMTVNAFVESTKYLLRQGVPYILSQVFCQDPLEEHVGRHRGLGARHDNPTVHQFSYQENQLRLQRSLAMTINPKGNTAGRTGEKRQPTVSNSPIKKIKRN
;
A
#
# COMPACT_ATOMS: atom_id res chain seq x y z
N MET A 1 -11.61 13.80 31.71
CA MET A 1 -11.14 13.47 30.34
C MET A 1 -9.63 13.61 30.31
N GLN A 2 -8.87 12.52 30.37
CA GLN A 2 -7.42 12.59 30.23
C GLN A 2 -7.09 12.85 28.76
N GLY A 3 -6.60 14.05 28.46
CA GLY A 3 -6.24 14.48 27.11
C GLY A 3 -5.05 13.68 26.60
N GLN A 4 -5.29 12.71 25.73
CA GLN A 4 -4.23 12.03 25.01
C GLN A 4 -3.60 13.03 24.04
N LEU A 5 -2.34 13.39 24.27
CA LEU A 5 -1.62 14.32 23.40
C LEU A 5 -1.41 13.65 22.04
N TYR A 6 -2.20 14.03 21.04
CA TYR A 6 -2.07 13.49 19.69
C TYR A 6 -0.94 14.22 18.96
N ARG A 7 0.12 13.49 18.59
CA ARG A 7 1.26 14.04 17.85
C ARG A 7 1.17 13.67 16.36
N THR A 8 1.34 14.65 15.47
CA THR A 8 1.48 14.41 14.03
C THR A 8 2.93 14.41 13.59
N LYS A 9 3.16 13.90 12.38
CA LYS A 9 4.44 14.01 11.66
C LYS A 9 4.44 15.14 10.63
N LEU A 10 3.37 15.94 10.60
CA LEU A 10 3.17 16.98 9.60
C LEU A 10 4.22 18.08 9.76
N LYS A 11 4.66 18.58 8.61
CA LYS A 11 5.62 19.66 8.42
C LYS A 11 5.16 20.53 7.27
N TYR A 12 5.81 21.67 7.08
CA TYR A 12 5.56 22.58 5.96
C TYR A 12 5.45 21.85 4.60
N ASP A 13 6.39 20.94 4.32
CA ASP A 13 6.45 20.15 3.08
C ASP A 13 5.26 19.19 2.87
N HIS A 14 4.40 18.98 3.86
CA HIS A 14 3.18 18.17 3.69
C HIS A 14 2.05 18.97 3.04
N VAL A 15 2.10 20.30 3.11
CA VAL A 15 1.10 21.20 2.55
C VAL A 15 1.65 21.89 1.31
N TYR A 16 2.90 22.36 1.39
CA TYR A 16 3.57 23.08 0.30
C TYR A 16 4.54 22.15 -0.40
N LEU A 17 4.01 21.42 -1.39
CA LEU A 17 4.77 20.43 -2.15
C LEU A 17 5.69 21.12 -3.17
N THR A 18 6.97 20.74 -3.16
CA THR A 18 7.93 20.98 -4.25
C THR A 18 7.79 19.90 -5.34
N PRO A 19 8.28 20.13 -6.58
CA PRO A 19 8.23 19.12 -7.64
C PRO A 19 8.87 17.77 -7.30
N THR A 20 9.89 17.75 -6.42
CA THR A 20 10.51 16.50 -5.95
C THR A 20 9.69 15.82 -4.86
N SER A 21 8.93 16.57 -4.07
CA SER A 21 8.11 16.04 -2.98
C SER A 21 6.78 15.44 -3.43
N THR A 22 6.27 15.80 -4.61
CA THR A 22 5.01 15.27 -5.16
C THR A 22 5.07 13.75 -5.42
N MET A 23 6.26 13.22 -5.69
CA MET A 23 6.50 11.78 -5.85
C MET A 23 6.72 11.05 -4.52
N ASN A 24 6.75 11.76 -3.39
CA ASN A 24 7.07 11.17 -2.10
C ASN A 24 5.80 10.64 -1.41
N VAL A 25 5.49 9.37 -1.67
CA VAL A 25 4.34 8.66 -1.08
C VAL A 25 4.32 8.74 0.45
N ARG A 26 5.48 8.86 1.10
CA ARG A 26 5.57 8.99 2.57
C ARG A 26 4.91 10.27 3.08
N LEU A 27 5.01 11.39 2.35
CA LEU A 27 4.36 12.64 2.74
C LEU A 27 2.85 12.49 2.67
N ALA A 28 2.33 11.95 1.57
CA ALA A 28 0.90 11.68 1.42
C ALA A 28 0.37 10.73 2.50
N ALA A 29 1.06 9.62 2.77
CA ALA A 29 0.68 8.67 3.82
C ALA A 29 0.67 9.30 5.22
N GLN A 30 1.52 10.30 5.48
CA GLN A 30 1.53 11.02 6.75
C GLN A 30 0.38 12.02 6.87
N VAL A 31 0.02 12.71 5.77
CA VAL A 31 -1.16 13.59 5.68
C VAL A 31 -2.43 12.82 6.02
N PHE A 32 -2.65 11.70 5.33
CA PHE A 32 -3.88 10.92 5.50
C PHE A 32 -3.86 10.00 6.71
N SER A 33 -2.88 10.11 7.62
CA SER A 33 -2.78 9.16 8.72
C SER A 33 -3.92 9.25 9.73
N ARG A 34 -4.26 8.13 10.37
CA ARG A 34 -5.27 8.05 11.45
C ARG A 34 -5.07 9.09 12.54
N SER A 35 -3.83 9.39 12.92
CA SER A 35 -3.52 10.39 13.94
C SER A 35 -3.94 11.80 13.52
N VAL A 36 -3.74 12.16 12.25
CA VAL A 36 -4.17 13.47 11.72
C VAL A 36 -5.69 13.53 11.70
N GLY A 37 -6.37 12.49 11.19
CA GLY A 37 -7.83 12.41 11.21
C GLY A 37 -8.42 12.59 12.61
N ARG A 38 -7.86 11.89 13.62
CA ARG A 38 -8.30 12.03 15.03
C ARG A 38 -8.08 13.43 15.59
N ILE A 39 -6.96 14.08 15.27
CA ILE A 39 -6.71 15.47 15.68
C ILE A 39 -7.72 16.41 15.05
N MET A 40 -8.02 16.24 13.76
CA MET A 40 -9.00 17.06 13.08
C MET A 40 -10.37 16.98 13.77
N SER A 41 -10.81 15.77 14.09
CA SER A 41 -12.07 15.55 14.80
C SER A 41 -12.05 16.10 16.24
N ALA A 42 -10.93 15.97 16.95
CA ALA A 42 -10.83 16.39 18.35
C ALA A 42 -10.74 17.91 18.54
N TYR A 43 -10.04 18.62 17.64
CA TYR A 43 -9.70 20.04 17.83
C TYR A 43 -10.48 21.02 16.95
N TYR A 44 -11.00 20.58 15.79
CA TYR A 44 -11.60 21.49 14.80
C TYR A 44 -13.12 21.34 14.66
N GLY A 45 -13.77 20.55 15.52
CA GLY A 45 -15.22 20.49 15.62
C GLY A 45 -15.94 19.87 14.41
N PRO A 46 -17.27 20.09 14.29
CA PRO A 46 -18.11 19.43 13.29
C PRO A 46 -17.82 19.88 11.86
N GLU A 47 -17.28 21.08 11.64
CA GLU A 47 -16.98 21.61 10.30
C GLU A 47 -15.92 20.78 9.58
N MET A 48 -14.98 20.18 10.32
CA MET A 48 -13.91 19.33 9.77
C MET A 48 -14.23 17.84 9.87
N ALA A 49 -15.46 17.47 10.25
CA ALA A 49 -15.85 16.07 10.45
C ALA A 49 -15.69 15.24 9.17
N GLU A 50 -16.12 15.76 8.02
CA GLU A 50 -16.00 15.05 6.75
C GLU A 50 -14.54 14.93 6.29
N THR A 51 -13.70 15.95 6.52
CA THR A 51 -12.26 15.85 6.22
C THR A 51 -11.57 14.82 7.12
N SER A 52 -11.91 14.80 8.41
CA SER A 52 -11.42 13.80 9.36
C SER A 52 -11.82 12.38 8.93
N LYS A 53 -13.08 12.20 8.53
CA LYS A 53 -13.61 10.94 8.01
C LYS A 53 -12.85 10.51 6.76
N PHE A 54 -12.66 11.41 5.80
CA PHE A 54 -11.89 11.15 4.59
C PHE A 54 -10.48 10.65 4.91
N PHE A 55 -9.76 11.31 5.82
CA PHE A 55 -8.39 10.90 6.19
C PHE A 55 -8.38 9.50 6.80
N GLN A 56 -9.33 9.21 7.70
CA GLN A 56 -9.41 7.88 8.33
C GLN A 56 -9.78 6.77 7.33
N LEU A 57 -10.67 7.05 6.37
CA LEU A 57 -11.01 6.12 5.30
C LEU A 57 -9.81 5.83 4.40
N VAL A 58 -9.04 6.86 4.02
CA VAL A 58 -7.84 6.70 3.19
C VAL A 58 -6.71 5.97 3.94
N ASP A 59 -6.45 6.27 5.23
CA ASP A 59 -5.50 5.52 6.06
C ASP A 59 -5.84 4.03 6.09
N ARG A 60 -7.12 3.73 6.34
CA ARG A 60 -7.60 2.35 6.46
C ARG A 60 -7.54 1.61 5.12
N PHE A 61 -7.92 2.26 4.02
CA PHE A 61 -7.76 1.73 2.67
C PHE A 61 -6.29 1.43 2.36
N PHE A 62 -5.39 2.37 2.65
CA PHE A 62 -3.97 2.20 2.38
C PHE A 62 -3.35 1.07 3.20
N ASP A 63 -3.69 0.98 4.50
CA ASP A 63 -3.25 -0.12 5.36
C ASP A 63 -3.79 -1.48 4.86
N CYS A 64 -5.05 -1.56 4.43
CA CYS A 64 -5.64 -2.78 3.86
C CYS A 64 -4.84 -3.32 2.65
N LEU A 65 -4.21 -2.43 1.88
CA LEU A 65 -3.48 -2.77 0.65
C LEU A 65 -1.95 -2.81 0.81
N ASN A 66 -1.40 -2.58 2.00
CA ASN A 66 0.05 -2.42 2.20
C ASN A 66 0.62 -3.29 3.34
N GLY A 67 0.00 -4.43 3.64
CA GLY A 67 0.49 -5.38 4.64
C GLY A 67 1.72 -6.15 4.12
N ARG A 68 2.85 -6.07 4.83
CA ARG A 68 4.16 -6.56 4.35
C ARG A 68 4.67 -7.80 5.07
N SER A 69 4.16 -8.07 6.27
CA SER A 69 4.58 -9.21 7.06
C SER A 69 3.48 -9.73 7.98
N LEU A 70 3.63 -10.98 8.44
CA LEU A 70 2.69 -11.64 9.34
C LEU A 70 2.52 -10.94 10.70
N HIS A 71 3.51 -10.14 11.12
CA HIS A 71 3.58 -9.55 12.46
C HIS A 71 3.49 -8.02 12.46
N GLU A 72 3.45 -7.39 11.28
CA GLU A 72 3.45 -5.94 11.16
C GLU A 72 2.23 -5.31 11.84
N ALA A 73 1.05 -5.89 11.65
CA ALA A 73 -0.18 -5.43 12.28
C ALA A 73 -0.08 -5.38 13.81
N ILE A 74 0.56 -6.39 14.41
CA ILE A 74 0.78 -6.49 15.86
C ILE A 74 1.80 -5.44 16.30
N ARG A 75 2.96 -5.39 15.63
CA ARG A 75 4.06 -4.47 15.96
C ARG A 75 3.64 -3.01 15.88
N THR A 76 2.86 -2.65 14.86
CA THR A 76 2.42 -1.27 14.60
C THR A 76 1.06 -0.95 15.21
N ARG A 77 0.38 -1.94 15.80
CA ARG A 77 -0.99 -1.83 16.35
C ARG A 77 -2.00 -1.33 15.32
N LYS A 78 -1.83 -1.74 14.05
CA LYS A 78 -2.71 -1.44 12.93
C LYS A 78 -3.32 -2.75 12.41
N PRO A 79 -4.54 -3.12 12.82
CA PRO A 79 -5.15 -4.39 12.43
C PRO A 79 -5.40 -4.49 10.93
N ASP A 80 -5.61 -3.36 10.24
CA ASP A 80 -5.85 -3.31 8.80
C ASP A 80 -4.65 -3.81 7.97
N LEU A 81 -3.42 -3.76 8.53
CA LEU A 81 -2.19 -4.31 7.92
C LEU A 81 -2.07 -5.85 8.06
N ALA A 82 -3.03 -6.53 8.71
CA ALA A 82 -2.94 -7.96 8.92
C ALA A 82 -2.98 -8.75 7.60
N PRO A 83 -2.32 -9.91 7.51
CA PRO A 83 -2.49 -10.79 6.35
C PRO A 83 -3.96 -11.19 6.20
N TYR A 84 -4.47 -11.25 4.97
CA TYR A 84 -5.78 -11.83 4.70
C TYR A 84 -5.68 -13.34 4.80
N LYS A 85 -6.54 -13.96 5.61
CA LYS A 85 -6.52 -15.41 5.84
C LYS A 85 -7.83 -16.10 5.49
N GLN A 86 -8.92 -15.34 5.38
CA GLN A 86 -10.25 -15.87 5.17
C GLN A 86 -10.96 -15.09 4.06
N ALA A 87 -11.79 -15.77 3.27
CA ALA A 87 -12.47 -15.17 2.11
C ALA A 87 -13.66 -14.26 2.51
N ASP A 88 -14.07 -14.33 3.77
CA ASP A 88 -15.10 -13.53 4.43
C ASP A 88 -14.51 -12.45 5.37
N ASP A 89 -13.23 -12.10 5.18
CA ASP A 89 -12.58 -11.05 5.96
C ASP A 89 -13.39 -9.73 5.91
N PRO A 90 -13.74 -9.13 7.07
CA PRO A 90 -14.61 -7.96 7.13
C PRO A 90 -14.00 -6.72 6.45
N ARG A 91 -12.69 -6.70 6.22
CA ARG A 91 -12.04 -5.62 5.47
C ARG A 91 -12.50 -5.58 4.01
N PHE A 92 -12.96 -6.69 3.44
CA PHE A 92 -13.54 -6.68 2.09
C PHE A 92 -14.84 -5.89 2.02
N GLU A 93 -15.67 -5.97 3.07
CA GLU A 93 -16.89 -5.17 3.16
C GLU A 93 -16.57 -3.69 3.34
N PHE A 94 -15.61 -3.38 4.20
CA PHE A 94 -15.09 -2.01 4.30
C PHE A 94 -14.64 -1.46 2.95
N LEU A 95 -13.81 -2.21 2.20
CA LEU A 95 -13.27 -1.75 0.93
C LEU A 95 -14.38 -1.49 -0.11
N ARG A 96 -15.41 -2.34 -0.19
CA ARG A 96 -16.49 -2.20 -1.17
C ARG A 96 -17.64 -1.32 -0.67
N GLY A 97 -18.28 -1.69 0.44
CA GLY A 97 -19.51 -1.07 0.92
C GLY A 97 -19.32 0.20 1.76
N GLU A 98 -18.10 0.48 2.24
CA GLU A 98 -17.85 1.73 2.98
C GLU A 98 -16.97 2.69 2.17
N PHE A 99 -15.82 2.21 1.67
CA PHE A 99 -14.82 3.06 1.02
C PHE A 99 -15.21 3.47 -0.40
N LEU A 100 -15.64 2.54 -1.27
CA LEU A 100 -16.08 2.93 -2.62
C LEU A 100 -17.39 3.73 -2.56
N ASP A 101 -18.34 3.33 -1.71
CA ASP A 101 -19.60 4.03 -1.51
C ASP A 101 -19.38 5.49 -1.05
N TYR A 102 -18.35 5.75 -0.24
CA TYR A 102 -17.97 7.13 0.11
C TYR A 102 -17.67 7.99 -1.13
N PHE A 103 -16.91 7.47 -2.10
CA PHE A 103 -16.61 8.22 -3.33
C PHE A 103 -17.84 8.38 -4.23
N SER A 104 -18.68 7.34 -4.34
CA SER A 104 -19.94 7.42 -5.09
C SER A 104 -20.87 8.47 -4.50
N ASN A 105 -21.02 8.49 -3.18
CA ASN A 105 -21.83 9.48 -2.47
C ASN A 105 -21.25 10.89 -2.60
N TRP A 106 -19.92 11.04 -2.49
CA TRP A 106 -19.26 12.32 -2.68
C TRP A 106 -19.51 12.85 -4.11
N GLN A 107 -19.35 12.03 -5.14
CA GLN A 107 -19.59 12.43 -6.53
C GLN A 107 -21.05 12.79 -6.81
N ALA A 108 -21.99 12.03 -6.26
CA ALA A 108 -23.42 12.32 -6.32
C ALA A 108 -23.75 13.66 -5.64
N SER A 109 -23.16 13.91 -4.46
CA SER A 109 -23.36 15.16 -3.72
C SER A 109 -22.89 16.38 -4.51
N VAL A 110 -21.75 16.27 -5.22
CA VAL A 110 -21.22 17.37 -6.04
C VAL A 110 -22.06 17.60 -7.29
N THR A 111 -22.59 16.53 -7.88
CA THR A 111 -23.46 16.61 -9.06
C THR A 111 -24.81 17.27 -8.73
N ALA A 112 -25.35 16.98 -7.55
CA ALA A 112 -26.61 17.54 -7.07
C ALA A 112 -26.51 19.00 -6.59
N ARG A 113 -25.30 19.52 -6.34
CA ARG A 113 -25.11 20.89 -5.84
C ARG A 113 -25.54 21.95 -6.87
N PRO A 114 -26.50 22.84 -6.55
CA PRO A 114 -26.91 23.92 -7.44
C PRO A 114 -25.85 25.03 -7.50
N GLY A 115 -25.90 25.88 -8.52
CA GLY A 115 -25.07 27.10 -8.60
C GLY A 115 -23.62 26.93 -9.07
N PHE A 116 -23.23 25.73 -9.53
CA PHE A 116 -21.88 25.48 -10.05
C PHE A 116 -21.91 24.96 -11.48
N THR A 117 -20.98 25.44 -12.30
CA THR A 117 -20.74 24.93 -13.66
C THR A 117 -20.15 23.51 -13.60
N LYS A 118 -20.21 22.81 -14.73
CA LYS A 118 -19.58 21.47 -14.87
C LYS A 118 -18.08 21.51 -14.57
N GLN A 119 -17.38 22.57 -14.98
CA GLN A 119 -15.94 22.71 -14.75
C GLN A 119 -15.60 22.91 -13.27
N GLU A 120 -16.39 23.70 -12.55
CA GLU A 120 -16.22 23.90 -11.11
C GLU A 120 -16.51 22.62 -10.33
N ARG A 121 -17.58 21.90 -10.69
CA ARG A 121 -17.91 20.59 -10.09
C ARG A 121 -16.78 19.58 -10.27
N ASN A 122 -16.16 19.54 -11.45
CA ASN A 122 -15.02 18.65 -11.71
C ASN A 122 -13.79 18.96 -10.83
N LYS A 123 -13.63 20.19 -10.33
CA LYS A 123 -12.55 20.56 -9.40
C LYS A 123 -12.86 20.18 -7.94
N MET A 124 -14.11 19.85 -7.62
CA MET A 124 -14.56 19.51 -6.27
C MET A 124 -14.44 18.02 -5.94
N VAL A 125 -14.11 17.19 -6.92
CA VAL A 125 -13.91 15.74 -6.78
C VAL A 125 -12.53 15.36 -7.27
N LEU A 126 -12.11 14.12 -6.96
CA LEU A 126 -10.92 13.54 -7.58
C LEU A 126 -11.09 13.42 -9.09
N SER A 127 -9.97 13.37 -9.81
CA SER A 127 -10.00 13.16 -11.26
C SER A 127 -10.71 11.85 -11.61
N HIS A 128 -11.37 11.81 -12.78
CA HIS A 128 -12.05 10.61 -13.25
C HIS A 128 -11.12 9.39 -13.26
N GLN A 129 -9.90 9.58 -13.77
CA GLN A 129 -8.89 8.51 -13.84
C GLN A 129 -8.51 7.98 -12.45
N THR A 130 -8.41 8.87 -11.46
CA THR A 130 -8.11 8.46 -10.08
C THR A 130 -9.25 7.64 -9.48
N ILE A 131 -10.51 8.08 -9.65
CA ILE A 131 -11.68 7.36 -9.12
C ILE A 131 -11.82 5.99 -9.81
N GLU A 132 -11.71 5.95 -11.13
CA GLU A 132 -11.77 4.71 -11.91
C GLU A 132 -10.65 3.74 -11.49
N GLY A 133 -9.43 4.25 -11.31
CA GLY A 133 -8.30 3.48 -10.79
C GLY A 133 -8.58 2.88 -9.42
N ILE A 134 -9.11 3.68 -8.48
CA ILE A 134 -9.49 3.21 -7.13
C ILE A 134 -10.54 2.09 -7.20
N ILE A 135 -11.61 2.28 -7.98
CA ILE A 135 -12.67 1.28 -8.16
C ILE A 135 -12.09 -0.02 -8.72
N MET A 136 -11.24 0.07 -9.74
CA MET A 136 -10.60 -1.08 -10.35
C MET A 136 -9.67 -1.79 -9.36
N THR A 137 -8.82 -1.05 -8.64
CA THR A 137 -7.90 -1.60 -7.63
C THR A 137 -8.66 -2.34 -6.55
N VAL A 138 -9.70 -1.74 -5.96
CA VAL A 138 -10.50 -2.38 -4.91
C VAL A 138 -11.14 -3.67 -5.42
N ASN A 139 -11.83 -3.60 -6.57
CA ASN A 139 -12.55 -4.77 -7.07
C ASN A 139 -11.61 -5.90 -7.46
N ALA A 140 -10.53 -5.60 -8.18
CA ALA A 140 -9.53 -6.57 -8.58
C ALA A 140 -8.83 -7.20 -7.36
N PHE A 141 -8.45 -6.39 -6.38
CA PHE A 141 -7.82 -6.88 -5.15
C PHE A 141 -8.74 -7.81 -4.37
N VAL A 142 -10.00 -7.42 -4.15
CA VAL A 142 -10.97 -8.23 -3.40
C VAL A 142 -11.24 -9.56 -4.10
N GLU A 143 -11.51 -9.55 -5.42
CA GLU A 143 -11.77 -10.79 -6.15
C GLU A 143 -10.54 -11.70 -6.20
N SER A 144 -9.35 -11.15 -6.50
CA SER A 144 -8.11 -11.93 -6.57
C SER A 144 -7.75 -12.55 -5.23
N THR A 145 -7.88 -11.77 -4.14
CA THR A 145 -7.58 -12.23 -2.78
C THR A 145 -8.56 -13.33 -2.36
N LYS A 146 -9.87 -13.13 -2.56
CA LYS A 146 -10.88 -14.15 -2.26
C LYS A 146 -10.66 -15.43 -3.07
N TYR A 147 -10.35 -15.30 -4.36
CA TYR A 147 -10.06 -16.44 -5.24
C TYR A 147 -8.88 -17.25 -4.71
N LEU A 148 -7.74 -16.60 -4.46
CA LEU A 148 -6.52 -17.27 -3.97
C LEU A 148 -6.73 -17.97 -2.63
N LEU A 149 -7.43 -17.34 -1.68
CA LEU A 149 -7.76 -17.95 -0.39
C LEU A 149 -8.65 -19.20 -0.57
N ARG A 150 -9.64 -19.13 -1.47
CA ARG A 150 -10.50 -20.29 -1.81
C ARG A 150 -9.73 -21.43 -2.50
N GLN A 151 -8.62 -21.13 -3.19
CA GLN A 151 -7.72 -22.14 -3.76
C GLN A 151 -6.77 -22.77 -2.71
N GLY A 152 -6.89 -22.41 -1.44
CA GLY A 152 -6.09 -22.98 -0.35
C GLY A 152 -4.78 -22.25 -0.09
N VAL A 153 -4.60 -21.03 -0.62
CA VAL A 153 -3.48 -20.15 -0.19
C VAL A 153 -3.72 -19.78 1.28
N PRO A 154 -2.80 -20.10 2.21
CA PRO A 154 -3.06 -19.96 3.65
C PRO A 154 -3.17 -18.51 4.13
N TYR A 155 -2.51 -17.58 3.44
CA TYR A 155 -2.65 -16.15 3.70
C TYR A 155 -2.15 -15.32 2.51
N ILE A 156 -2.55 -14.07 2.46
CA ILE A 156 -2.13 -13.11 1.44
C ILE A 156 -1.61 -11.84 2.13
N LEU A 157 -0.41 -11.41 1.73
CA LEU A 157 0.17 -10.12 2.09
C LEU A 157 -0.17 -9.12 0.98
N SER A 158 -0.90 -8.07 1.28
CA SER A 158 -1.45 -7.19 0.25
C SER A 158 -0.38 -6.40 -0.51
N GLN A 159 0.80 -6.19 0.08
CA GLN A 159 1.91 -5.51 -0.60
C GLN A 159 2.36 -6.23 -1.89
N VAL A 160 2.12 -7.54 -2.05
CA VAL A 160 2.56 -8.26 -3.26
C VAL A 160 1.85 -7.80 -4.54
N PHE A 161 0.74 -7.06 -4.43
CA PHE A 161 -0.01 -6.53 -5.56
C PHE A 161 0.43 -5.12 -6.00
N CYS A 162 1.46 -4.55 -5.37
CA CYS A 162 1.99 -3.24 -5.75
C CYS A 162 3.31 -3.35 -6.54
N GLN A 163 3.63 -2.29 -7.26
CA GLN A 163 4.87 -2.20 -8.06
C GLN A 163 6.09 -1.72 -7.25
N ASP A 164 5.96 -1.50 -5.92
CA ASP A 164 7.08 -1.07 -5.06
C ASP A 164 8.36 -1.92 -5.26
N PRO A 165 8.30 -3.27 -5.38
CA PRO A 165 9.52 -4.06 -5.60
C PRO A 165 10.21 -3.76 -6.95
N LEU A 166 9.44 -3.37 -7.96
CA LEU A 166 9.97 -2.95 -9.26
C LEU A 166 10.63 -1.57 -9.15
N GLU A 167 9.99 -0.63 -8.47
CA GLU A 167 10.56 0.70 -8.21
C GLU A 167 11.85 0.59 -7.39
N GLU A 168 11.88 -0.28 -6.38
CA GLU A 168 13.09 -0.59 -5.62
C GLU A 168 14.19 -1.19 -6.50
N HIS A 169 13.83 -2.10 -7.42
CA HIS A 169 14.79 -2.68 -8.38
C HIS A 169 15.40 -1.60 -9.27
N VAL A 170 14.59 -0.69 -9.82
CA VAL A 170 15.09 0.47 -10.59
C VAL A 170 15.95 1.38 -9.71
N GLY A 171 15.59 1.60 -8.45
CA GLY A 171 16.40 2.35 -7.49
C GLY A 171 17.79 1.73 -7.28
N ARG A 172 17.88 0.40 -7.22
CA ARG A 172 19.18 -0.31 -7.13
C ARG A 172 20.06 -0.08 -8.35
N HIS A 173 19.50 -0.06 -9.56
CA HIS A 173 20.24 0.30 -10.77
C HIS A 173 20.84 1.70 -10.69
N ARG A 174 20.03 2.70 -10.27
CA ARG A 174 20.51 4.07 -10.08
C ARG A 174 21.58 4.16 -8.99
N GLY A 175 21.41 3.41 -7.89
CA GLY A 175 22.36 3.34 -6.78
C GLY A 175 23.74 2.76 -7.16
N LEU A 176 23.79 1.79 -8.08
CA LEU A 176 25.05 1.21 -8.57
C LEU A 176 25.91 2.22 -9.35
N GLY A 177 25.29 3.22 -9.97
CA GLY A 177 26.00 4.28 -10.70
C GLY A 177 26.64 5.33 -9.79
N ALA A 178 26.40 5.31 -8.47
CA ALA A 178 26.80 6.33 -7.51
C ALA A 178 26.37 7.75 -7.93
N ARG A 179 27.26 8.51 -8.60
CA ARG A 179 26.94 9.85 -9.15
C ARG A 179 26.30 9.79 -10.55
N HIS A 180 26.30 8.62 -11.18
CA HIS A 180 25.70 8.37 -12.49
C HIS A 180 24.33 7.68 -12.33
N ASP A 181 23.36 8.46 -11.84
CA ASP A 181 22.01 8.01 -11.47
C ASP A 181 21.07 7.78 -12.66
N ASN A 182 21.51 8.09 -13.89
CA ASN A 182 20.79 7.88 -15.13
C ASN A 182 21.57 6.97 -16.10
N PRO A 183 21.54 5.64 -15.91
CA PRO A 183 22.29 4.70 -16.75
C PRO A 183 21.77 4.67 -18.19
N THR A 184 22.67 4.49 -19.16
CA THR A 184 22.31 4.12 -20.54
C THR A 184 21.80 2.67 -20.58
N VAL A 185 21.17 2.28 -21.69
CA VAL A 185 20.68 0.90 -21.89
C VAL A 185 21.81 -0.13 -21.74
N HIS A 186 23.01 0.16 -22.25
CA HIS A 186 24.16 -0.74 -22.10
C HIS A 186 24.58 -0.86 -20.64
N GLN A 187 24.69 0.25 -19.92
CA GLN A 187 25.03 0.24 -18.49
C GLN A 187 23.98 -0.49 -17.65
N PHE A 188 22.70 -0.30 -17.97
CA PHE A 188 21.60 -1.00 -17.32
C PHE A 188 21.74 -2.52 -17.49
N SER A 189 22.08 -3.00 -18.69
CA SER A 189 22.32 -4.43 -18.95
C SER A 189 23.49 -5.00 -18.15
N TYR A 190 24.61 -4.27 -18.05
CA TYR A 190 25.74 -4.68 -17.21
C TYR A 190 25.37 -4.71 -15.72
N GLN A 191 24.66 -3.68 -15.24
CA GLN A 191 24.17 -3.61 -13.87
C GLN A 191 23.19 -4.74 -13.55
N GLU A 192 22.30 -5.10 -14.48
CA GLU A 192 21.35 -6.22 -14.30
C GLU A 192 22.10 -7.54 -14.09
N ASN A 193 23.13 -7.81 -14.90
CA ASN A 193 23.97 -8.99 -14.71
C ASN A 193 24.66 -8.99 -13.34
N GLN A 194 25.16 -7.83 -12.90
CA GLN A 194 25.77 -7.68 -11.58
C GLN A 194 24.76 -7.95 -10.45
N LEU A 195 23.55 -7.37 -10.51
CA LEU A 195 22.49 -7.59 -9.54
C LEU A 195 22.05 -9.06 -9.50
N ARG A 196 21.94 -9.71 -10.66
CA ARG A 196 21.62 -11.14 -10.77
C ARG A 196 22.70 -12.01 -10.12
N LEU A 197 23.97 -11.77 -10.46
CA LEU A 197 25.09 -12.51 -9.87
C LEU A 197 25.15 -12.33 -8.35
N GLN A 198 25.01 -11.09 -7.86
CA GLN A 198 24.96 -10.80 -6.43
C GLN A 198 23.81 -11.54 -5.72
N ARG A 199 22.61 -11.55 -6.31
CA ARG A 199 21.46 -12.27 -5.74
C ARG A 199 21.68 -13.78 -5.74
N SER A 200 22.19 -14.35 -6.83
CA SER A 200 22.51 -15.78 -6.92
C SER A 200 23.57 -16.18 -5.89
N LEU A 201 24.62 -15.37 -5.73
CA LEU A 201 25.65 -15.59 -4.72
C LEU A 201 25.10 -15.43 -3.30
N ALA A 202 24.25 -14.44 -3.04
CA ALA A 202 23.61 -14.26 -1.72
C ALA A 202 22.69 -15.44 -1.32
N MET A 203 22.06 -16.11 -2.29
CA MET A 203 21.30 -17.35 -2.04
C MET A 203 22.21 -18.56 -1.79
N THR A 204 23.44 -18.54 -2.30
CA THR A 204 24.38 -19.67 -2.25
C THR A 204 25.35 -19.56 -1.06
N ILE A 205 25.70 -18.34 -0.66
CA ILE A 205 26.62 -18.08 0.46
C ILE A 205 25.85 -18.26 1.76
N ASN A 206 26.15 -19.34 2.48
CA ASN A 206 25.92 -19.40 3.92
C ASN A 206 26.95 -18.47 4.58
N PRO A 207 26.55 -17.34 5.19
CA PRO A 207 27.49 -16.62 6.05
C PRO A 207 27.84 -17.53 7.22
N LYS A 208 28.99 -18.22 7.13
CA LYS A 208 29.64 -18.81 8.29
C LYS A 208 30.17 -17.63 9.11
N GLY A 209 29.31 -17.08 9.95
CA GLY A 209 29.77 -16.25 11.06
C GLY A 209 30.66 -17.08 11.97
N ASN A 210 31.56 -16.43 12.70
CA ASN A 210 32.52 -17.07 13.60
C ASN A 210 31.87 -17.74 14.84
N THR A 211 30.55 -17.89 14.86
CA THR A 211 29.78 -18.59 15.89
C THR A 211 29.07 -19.78 15.25
N ALA A 212 29.46 -20.98 15.68
CA ALA A 212 28.88 -22.25 15.26
C ALA A 212 27.45 -22.41 15.82
N GLY A 213 26.48 -21.78 15.18
CA GLY A 213 25.05 -21.96 15.44
C GLY A 213 24.46 -23.05 14.53
N ARG A 214 23.74 -23.99 15.15
CA ARG A 214 23.05 -25.17 14.56
C ARG A 214 22.50 -24.91 13.15
N THR A 215 23.09 -25.56 12.15
CA THR A 215 22.62 -25.59 10.76
C THR A 215 21.29 -26.33 10.67
N GLY A 216 20.19 -25.60 10.83
CA GLY A 216 18.89 -26.06 10.35
C GLY A 216 18.89 -26.00 8.83
N GLU A 217 18.47 -27.08 8.17
CA GLU A 217 18.17 -27.10 6.74
C GLU A 217 17.13 -26.00 6.44
N LYS A 218 17.54 -24.92 5.77
CA LYS A 218 16.59 -23.93 5.29
C LYS A 218 15.92 -24.49 4.04
N ARG A 219 14.62 -24.75 4.14
CA ARG A 219 13.74 -24.99 2.98
C ARG A 219 13.91 -23.81 2.03
N GLN A 220 14.54 -24.06 0.89
CA GLN A 220 14.55 -23.09 -0.21
C GLN A 220 13.09 -22.75 -0.53
N PRO A 221 12.72 -21.47 -0.73
CA PRO A 221 11.43 -21.15 -1.30
C PRO A 221 11.40 -21.76 -2.69
N THR A 222 10.70 -22.89 -2.83
CA THR A 222 10.51 -23.53 -4.13
C THR A 222 9.54 -22.68 -4.92
N VAL A 223 10.07 -21.82 -5.79
CA VAL A 223 9.27 -21.13 -6.79
C VAL A 223 8.81 -22.19 -7.79
N SER A 224 7.57 -22.66 -7.61
CA SER A 224 6.97 -23.65 -8.48
C SER A 224 6.03 -22.98 -9.46
N ASN A 225 6.24 -23.25 -10.75
CA ASN A 225 5.28 -22.92 -11.81
C ASN A 225 4.24 -24.03 -11.98
N SER A 226 4.23 -25.05 -11.10
CA SER A 226 3.23 -26.10 -11.17
C SER A 226 1.83 -25.50 -10.94
N PRO A 227 0.82 -25.93 -11.72
CA PRO A 227 -0.56 -25.52 -11.50
C PRO A 227 -0.99 -25.80 -10.06
N ILE A 228 -1.75 -24.88 -9.46
CA ILE A 228 -2.36 -25.09 -8.14
C ILE A 228 -3.20 -26.37 -8.21
N LYS A 229 -2.98 -27.30 -7.27
CA LYS A 229 -3.74 -28.56 -7.22
C LYS A 229 -5.23 -28.25 -7.07
N LYS A 230 -6.04 -28.70 -8.04
CA LYS A 230 -7.50 -28.59 -7.96
C LYS A 230 -7.99 -29.38 -6.74
N ILE A 231 -8.59 -28.69 -5.78
CA ILE A 231 -9.30 -29.34 -4.66
C ILE A 231 -10.60 -29.91 -5.24
N LYS A 232 -10.80 -31.23 -5.13
CA LYS A 232 -12.10 -31.84 -5.43
C LYS A 232 -13.09 -31.36 -4.36
N ARG A 233 -14.15 -30.67 -4.79
CA ARG A 233 -15.30 -30.40 -3.93
C ARG A 233 -15.99 -31.73 -3.65
N ASN A 234 -16.03 -32.13 -2.39
CA ASN A 234 -16.98 -33.13 -1.89
C ASN A 234 -18.34 -32.47 -1.70
#